data_AF-A0A0M9DUD7-F1
#
_entry.id   AF-A0A0M9DUD7-F1
#
_cell.length_a   1.000
_cell.length_b   1.000
_cell.length_c   1.000
_cell.angle_alpha   90.00
_cell.angle_beta   90.00
_cell.angle_gamma   90.00
#
_symmetry.space_group_name_H-M   'P 1'
#
loop_
_entity.id
_entity.type
_entity.pdbx_description
1 polymer ?
#
loop_
_entity_poly.entity_id
_entity_poly.type
_entity_poly.pdbx_seq_one_letter_code
_entity_poly.pdbx_strand_id
1 'polypeptide(L)'
;MKKWFIFIYGFLCCWMNGYAQRTATIIEQPANIPVSKQYRLNSSYREVNMSITPDGRYMFFMSSRGLMPWSTANYTTFKGQPQYDGDIWYSERKGKDWQTPICIGANINTRMGEDEPNVSPDGQVVYFQSWHNEVGNSWEDDGGPYYKASRFGSSWGKKTGLGGGISSFFRENRYATDGMTISPDGKVFIVAAGKDYDGAMDLYISYLQNGYWTSPKVLSISTFGDERSPFIAADGETLYFASDGYNGFGGLDIYKVSLKDAKVSSNPKVYNIGSPFNTARHDYGFTITSDGKETYFIRDGDIYFADVTKSPKEMKPNQTLIIKGVVRDAKTKRPLQKRILIKETCCNSTKDAWSNPYTGEYMVILNVPKDSYDQSVNKEAKYQAYSNIIKSKTGENIIIADIDLVPIEGATTNIVTTNNNRNDLKKRQEEERKRRLEELRKKREAEENIRNQEAACRM
;
A
#
# COMPACT_ATOMS: atom_id res chain seq x y z
N MET A 1 -59.57 -9.69 54.44
CA MET A 1 -59.81 -9.21 53.06
C MET A 1 -58.59 -8.41 52.61
N LYS A 2 -57.92 -8.89 51.55
CA LYS A 2 -56.76 -8.26 50.91
C LYS A 2 -57.20 -6.99 50.18
N LYS A 3 -56.45 -5.89 50.31
CA LYS A 3 -56.25 -4.93 49.20
C LYS A 3 -54.80 -4.50 49.18
N TRP A 4 -54.14 -4.89 48.09
CA TRP A 4 -52.78 -4.56 47.72
C TRP A 4 -52.73 -3.10 47.25
N PHE A 5 -51.77 -2.33 47.75
CA PHE A 5 -51.31 -1.09 47.11
C PHE A 5 -50.07 -1.44 46.29
N ILE A 6 -50.21 -1.37 44.96
CA ILE A 6 -49.12 -1.52 44.00
C ILE A 6 -48.50 -0.13 43.82
N PHE A 7 -47.25 0.02 44.25
CA PHE A 7 -46.39 1.14 43.84
C PHE A 7 -45.99 0.93 42.38
N ILE A 8 -46.47 1.80 41.49
CA ILE A 8 -45.93 1.90 40.12
C ILE A 8 -44.72 2.83 40.20
N TYR A 9 -43.54 2.26 40.38
CA TYR A 9 -42.29 2.92 39.98
C TYR A 9 -42.23 2.86 38.45
N GLY A 10 -42.50 3.99 37.79
CA GLY A 10 -42.18 4.17 36.39
C GLY A 10 -40.67 4.12 36.23
N PHE A 11 -40.15 2.98 35.75
CA PHE A 11 -38.82 2.91 35.17
C PHE A 11 -38.82 3.75 33.89
N LEU A 12 -38.42 5.02 34.02
CA LEU A 12 -37.87 5.77 32.90
C LEU A 12 -36.47 5.19 32.65
N CYS A 13 -36.41 4.02 32.01
CA CYS A 13 -35.16 3.49 31.51
C CYS A 13 -34.80 4.34 30.28
N CYS A 14 -34.14 5.47 30.52
CA CYS A 14 -33.44 6.20 29.47
C CYS A 14 -32.49 5.19 28.80
N TRP A 15 -32.83 4.78 27.58
CA TRP A 15 -31.87 4.25 26.63
C TRP A 15 -30.94 5.39 26.22
N MET A 16 -30.06 5.79 27.14
CA MET A 16 -28.79 6.39 26.74
C MET A 16 -27.95 5.22 26.26
N ASN A 17 -28.04 4.91 24.95
CA ASN A 17 -26.91 4.29 24.27
C ASN A 17 -25.78 5.34 24.33
N GLY A 18 -25.09 5.39 25.47
CA GLY A 18 -23.79 6.02 25.54
C GLY A 18 -22.92 5.24 24.57
N TYR A 19 -22.62 5.82 23.43
CA TYR A 19 -21.63 5.29 22.49
C TYR A 19 -20.30 5.31 23.23
N ALA A 20 -20.00 4.23 23.94
CA ALA A 20 -18.78 4.11 24.70
C ALA A 20 -17.61 4.07 23.71
N GLN A 21 -16.70 5.01 23.86
CA GLN A 21 -15.40 5.00 23.19
C GLN A 21 -14.75 3.61 23.32
N ARG A 22 -14.21 3.08 22.22
CA ARG A 22 -13.58 1.75 22.27
C ARG A 22 -12.28 1.81 23.04
N THR A 23 -11.99 0.75 23.78
CA THR A 23 -10.74 0.66 24.54
C THR A 23 -9.64 -0.01 23.72
N ALA A 24 -8.51 0.68 23.58
CA ALA A 24 -7.22 0.19 23.13
C ALA A 24 -6.22 0.16 24.30
N THR A 25 -5.27 -0.77 24.23
CA THR A 25 -4.16 -0.86 25.18
C THR A 25 -3.10 0.18 24.81
N ILE A 26 -2.82 1.13 25.68
CA ILE A 26 -1.76 2.12 25.45
C ILE A 26 -0.39 1.47 25.70
N ILE A 27 0.50 1.56 24.71
CA ILE A 27 1.88 1.10 24.83
C ILE A 27 2.70 2.18 25.56
N GLU A 28 3.35 1.81 26.65
CA GLU A 28 4.33 2.67 27.31
C GLU A 28 5.65 2.65 26.53
N GLN A 29 6.04 3.80 26.02
CA GLN A 29 7.32 3.95 25.32
C GLN A 29 8.46 4.26 26.31
N PRO A 30 9.71 3.90 25.98
CA PRO A 30 10.88 4.39 26.68
C PRO A 30 10.86 5.92 26.83
N ALA A 31 11.33 6.41 27.98
CA ALA A 31 11.47 7.84 28.20
C ALA A 31 12.36 8.48 27.11
N ASN A 32 11.92 9.62 26.58
CA ASN A 32 12.67 10.48 25.66
C ASN A 32 13.03 9.86 24.30
N ILE A 33 12.11 9.17 23.61
CA ILE A 33 12.29 8.88 22.17
C ILE A 33 12.32 10.22 21.40
N PRO A 34 13.45 10.60 20.77
CA PRO A 34 13.51 11.86 20.04
C PRO A 34 12.63 11.81 18.79
N VAL A 35 11.72 12.78 18.67
CA VAL A 35 10.89 12.99 17.49
C VAL A 35 11.39 14.25 16.79
N SER A 36 11.68 14.15 15.50
CA SER A 36 12.23 15.27 14.72
C SER A 36 11.44 15.52 13.44
N LYS A 37 11.13 16.80 13.17
CA LYS A 37 10.47 17.21 11.94
C LYS A 37 11.42 17.04 10.75
N GLN A 38 10.93 16.45 9.66
CA GLN A 38 11.73 16.18 8.46
C GLN A 38 11.72 17.37 7.50
N TYR A 39 12.59 18.36 7.72
CA TYR A 39 12.60 19.61 6.96
C TYR A 39 12.84 19.44 5.45
N ARG A 40 13.54 18.38 5.03
CA ARG A 40 13.80 18.14 3.60
C ARG A 40 12.56 17.65 2.85
N LEU A 41 11.69 16.91 3.53
CA LEU A 41 10.48 16.32 2.96
C LEU A 41 9.30 17.29 3.04
N ASN A 42 9.24 18.04 4.15
CA ASN A 42 8.20 19.02 4.42
C ASN A 42 8.35 20.29 3.59
N SER A 43 7.22 20.98 3.41
CA SER A 43 7.17 22.31 2.84
C SER A 43 6.34 23.25 3.73
N SER A 44 5.98 24.43 3.23
CA SER A 44 4.97 25.28 3.87
C SER A 44 3.53 24.76 3.68
N TYR A 45 3.37 23.73 2.85
CA TYR A 45 2.10 23.12 2.50
C TYR A 45 1.90 21.81 3.25
N ARG A 46 0.77 21.16 3.03
CA ARG A 46 0.46 19.90 3.69
C ARG A 46 1.22 18.75 3.03
N GLU A 47 1.76 17.85 3.83
CA GLU A 47 2.28 16.56 3.41
C GLU A 47 1.46 15.45 4.08
N VAL A 48 0.75 14.65 3.29
CA VAL A 48 -0.11 13.57 3.81
C VAL A 48 -0.01 12.26 3.04
N ASN A 49 -0.69 11.24 3.58
CA ASN A 49 -0.86 9.93 2.96
C ASN A 49 0.46 9.30 2.52
N MET A 50 1.35 9.14 3.49
CA MET A 50 2.70 8.63 3.30
C MET A 50 2.74 7.12 3.06
N SER A 51 3.71 6.71 2.24
CA SER A 51 4.10 5.31 2.06
C SER A 51 5.63 5.22 1.92
N ILE A 52 6.23 4.17 2.47
CA ILE A 52 7.68 3.96 2.45
C ILE A 52 8.01 2.56 1.94
N THR A 53 9.09 2.42 1.17
CA THR A 53 9.59 1.08 0.86
C THR A 53 10.11 0.41 2.13
N PRO A 54 9.98 -0.91 2.28
CA PRO A 54 10.39 -1.65 3.46
C PRO A 54 11.84 -1.41 3.90
N ASP A 55 12.74 -1.23 2.93
CA ASP A 55 14.16 -0.93 3.15
C ASP A 55 14.44 0.55 3.50
N GLY A 56 13.41 1.37 3.60
CA GLY A 56 13.46 2.80 3.89
C GLY A 56 14.10 3.64 2.78
N ARG A 57 14.22 3.13 1.55
CA ARG A 57 14.90 3.84 0.46
C ARG A 57 14.03 4.90 -0.20
N TYR A 58 12.76 4.63 -0.44
CA TYR A 58 11.86 5.58 -1.09
C TYR A 58 10.69 5.91 -0.19
N MET A 59 10.33 7.19 -0.13
CA MET A 59 9.10 7.66 0.51
C MET A 59 8.25 8.38 -0.53
N PHE A 60 6.98 8.00 -0.61
CA PHE A 60 5.95 8.62 -1.42
C PHE A 60 4.94 9.28 -0.50
N PHE A 61 4.40 10.41 -0.92
CA PHE A 61 3.40 11.16 -0.15
C PHE A 61 2.66 12.12 -1.07
N MET A 62 1.43 12.47 -0.70
CA MET A 62 0.71 13.57 -1.34
C MET A 62 1.19 14.89 -0.76
N SER A 63 1.36 15.90 -1.61
CA SER A 63 1.65 17.26 -1.17
C SER A 63 0.89 18.31 -1.98
N SER A 64 0.35 19.29 -1.28
CA SER A 64 -0.38 20.43 -1.85
C SER A 64 0.52 21.62 -2.22
N ARG A 65 1.80 21.37 -2.52
CA ARG A 65 2.83 22.40 -2.75
C ARG A 65 2.77 23.14 -4.10
N GLY A 66 2.00 22.64 -5.06
CA GLY A 66 1.64 23.41 -6.25
C GLY A 66 2.77 23.87 -7.17
N LEU A 67 3.86 23.11 -7.28
CA LEU A 67 5.06 23.52 -8.01
C LEU A 67 5.06 23.11 -9.49
N MET A 68 3.93 22.62 -10.02
CA MET A 68 3.84 22.10 -11.38
C MET A 68 2.96 22.99 -12.28
N PRO A 69 3.20 23.03 -13.60
CA PRO A 69 2.40 23.84 -14.52
C PRO A 69 0.90 23.48 -14.58
N TRP A 70 0.51 22.31 -14.06
CA TRP A 70 -0.88 21.86 -13.97
C TRP A 70 -1.48 22.07 -12.59
N SER A 71 -0.68 22.42 -11.57
CA SER A 71 -1.19 22.58 -10.21
C SER A 71 -2.22 23.70 -10.17
N THR A 72 -3.37 23.41 -9.57
CA THR A 72 -4.53 24.28 -9.49
C THR A 72 -4.72 24.73 -8.04
N ALA A 73 -4.88 26.03 -7.82
CA ALA A 73 -5.15 26.55 -6.48
C ALA A 73 -6.46 25.95 -5.93
N ASN A 74 -6.41 25.51 -4.68
CA ASN A 74 -7.54 24.99 -3.93
C ASN A 74 -8.10 26.11 -3.02
N TYR A 75 -9.39 26.03 -2.68
CA TYR A 75 -10.05 26.99 -1.80
C TYR A 75 -9.66 26.81 -0.32
N THR A 76 -9.01 25.69 0.01
CA THR A 76 -8.57 25.38 1.37
C THR A 76 -7.27 26.09 1.72
N THR A 77 -7.02 26.27 3.01
CA THR A 77 -5.78 26.85 3.53
C THR A 77 -5.06 25.89 4.47
N PHE A 78 -3.75 26.00 4.55
CA PHE A 78 -2.91 25.32 5.52
C PHE A 78 -1.90 26.30 6.09
N LYS A 79 -1.86 26.43 7.43
CA LYS A 79 -1.01 27.42 8.13
C LYS A 79 -1.18 28.86 7.59
N GLY A 80 -2.41 29.21 7.23
CA GLY A 80 -2.76 30.52 6.67
C GLY A 80 -2.35 30.74 5.21
N GLN A 81 -1.80 29.73 4.53
CA GLN A 81 -1.44 29.79 3.11
C GLN A 81 -2.49 29.08 2.25
N PRO A 82 -2.89 29.63 1.08
CA PRO A 82 -3.68 28.91 0.10
C PRO A 82 -2.99 27.61 -0.31
N GLN A 83 -3.75 26.52 -0.46
CA GLN A 83 -3.22 25.25 -0.93
C GLN A 83 -3.41 25.08 -2.43
N TYR A 84 -2.71 24.10 -3.00
CA TYR A 84 -2.99 23.59 -4.35
C TYR A 84 -3.68 22.22 -4.27
N ASP A 85 -4.10 21.71 -5.41
CA ASP A 85 -4.46 20.31 -5.58
C ASP A 85 -3.33 19.37 -5.11
N GLY A 86 -3.73 18.19 -4.63
CA GLY A 86 -2.79 17.17 -4.19
C GLY A 86 -2.02 16.63 -5.38
N ASP A 87 -0.69 16.68 -5.32
CA ASP A 87 0.18 15.99 -6.26
C ASP A 87 0.88 14.85 -5.52
N ILE A 88 1.16 13.74 -6.19
CA ILE A 88 2.05 12.71 -5.62
C ILE A 88 3.51 13.13 -5.83
N TRP A 89 4.25 13.14 -4.73
CA TRP A 89 5.69 13.38 -4.68
C TRP A 89 6.40 12.17 -4.08
N TYR A 90 7.67 12.01 -4.42
CA TYR A 90 8.50 11.01 -3.76
C TYR A 90 9.92 11.53 -3.54
N SER A 91 10.60 10.99 -2.53
CA SER A 91 12.01 11.24 -2.27
C SER A 91 12.75 9.91 -2.14
N GLU A 92 13.99 9.89 -2.63
CA GLU A 92 14.94 8.81 -2.37
C GLU A 92 15.79 9.20 -1.17
N ARG A 93 16.12 8.22 -0.32
CA ARG A 93 17.11 8.36 0.75
C ARG A 93 18.47 7.90 0.26
N LYS A 94 19.48 8.76 0.39
CA LYS A 94 20.88 8.44 0.12
C LYS A 94 21.66 8.51 1.43
N GLY A 95 22.12 7.36 1.92
CA GLY A 95 22.68 7.27 3.26
C GLY A 95 21.61 7.59 4.30
N LYS A 96 21.84 8.61 5.12
CA LYS A 96 20.87 9.08 6.13
C LYS A 96 19.97 10.23 5.63
N ASP A 97 20.27 10.78 4.45
CA ASP A 97 19.66 12.01 3.99
C ASP A 97 18.60 11.73 2.92
N TRP A 98 17.38 12.18 3.20
CA TRP A 98 16.37 12.34 2.17
C TRP A 98 16.87 13.34 1.13
N GLN A 99 16.61 13.06 -0.14
CA GLN A 99 16.88 14.00 -1.22
C GLN A 99 15.70 14.96 -1.38
N THR A 100 15.88 16.01 -2.19
CA THR A 100 14.75 16.90 -2.54
C THR A 100 13.63 16.08 -3.18
N PRO A 101 12.37 16.23 -2.71
CA PRO A 101 11.25 15.53 -3.31
C PRO A 101 11.09 15.83 -4.81
N ILE A 102 10.74 14.80 -5.57
CA ILE A 102 10.51 14.83 -7.01
C ILE A 102 9.01 14.60 -7.24
N CYS A 103 8.38 15.47 -8.03
CA CYS A 103 7.01 15.27 -8.49
C CYS A 103 6.95 14.02 -9.38
N ILE A 104 5.99 13.14 -9.16
CA ILE A 104 5.93 11.85 -9.85
C ILE A 104 5.64 11.98 -11.36
N GLY A 105 5.08 13.12 -11.77
CA GLY A 105 4.93 13.55 -13.16
C GLY A 105 3.52 13.33 -13.75
N ALA A 106 3.29 13.95 -14.92
CA ALA A 106 1.97 14.10 -15.54
C ALA A 106 1.33 12.80 -16.09
N ASN A 107 2.03 11.67 -16.07
CA ASN A 107 1.41 10.37 -16.39
C ASN A 107 0.55 9.84 -15.24
N ILE A 108 0.76 10.39 -14.04
CA ILE A 108 0.05 10.05 -12.81
C ILE A 108 -0.75 11.27 -12.36
N ASN A 109 -0.04 12.38 -12.14
CA ASN A 109 -0.66 13.62 -11.64
C ASN A 109 -1.43 14.35 -12.74
N THR A 110 -2.57 14.92 -12.37
CA THR A 110 -3.51 15.65 -13.21
C THR A 110 -3.95 16.94 -12.52
N ARG A 111 -4.76 17.75 -13.21
CA ARG A 111 -5.31 19.03 -12.68
C ARG A 111 -6.41 18.85 -11.64
N MET A 112 -6.82 17.60 -11.41
CA MET A 112 -7.92 17.26 -10.49
C MET A 112 -7.41 16.71 -9.16
N GLY A 113 -6.09 16.64 -9.00
CA GLY A 113 -5.42 16.10 -7.82
C GLY A 113 -5.37 14.57 -7.79
N GLU A 114 -4.26 14.08 -7.26
CA GLU A 114 -4.00 12.69 -6.95
C GLU A 114 -3.55 12.58 -5.50
N ASP A 115 -4.02 11.53 -4.84
CA ASP A 115 -3.82 11.35 -3.42
C ASP A 115 -3.47 9.90 -3.09
N GLU A 116 -3.15 9.67 -1.82
CA GLU A 116 -3.06 8.36 -1.21
C GLU A 116 -2.07 7.39 -1.86
N PRO A 117 -0.82 7.82 -2.13
CA PRO A 117 0.16 6.93 -2.74
C PRO A 117 0.55 5.79 -1.80
N ASN A 118 0.54 4.57 -2.32
CA ASN A 118 1.12 3.39 -1.70
C ASN A 118 2.14 2.75 -2.66
N VAL A 119 3.40 2.64 -2.24
CA VAL A 119 4.47 2.08 -3.06
C VAL A 119 4.64 0.59 -2.81
N SER A 120 4.84 -0.20 -3.86
CA SER A 120 5.22 -1.61 -3.73
C SER A 120 6.59 -1.77 -3.05
N PRO A 121 6.87 -2.91 -2.42
CA PRO A 121 8.13 -3.15 -1.71
C PRO A 121 9.39 -2.79 -2.49
N ASP A 122 9.41 -3.15 -3.78
CA ASP A 122 10.54 -2.94 -4.69
C ASP A 122 10.60 -1.52 -5.29
N GLY A 123 9.66 -0.63 -4.97
CA GLY A 123 9.60 0.73 -5.51
C GLY A 123 9.21 0.79 -6.99
N GLN A 124 8.72 -0.31 -7.58
CA GLN A 124 8.44 -0.40 -9.01
C GLN A 124 6.99 -0.13 -9.39
N VAL A 125 6.05 -0.20 -8.44
CA VAL A 125 4.64 0.09 -8.64
C VAL A 125 4.20 1.11 -7.59
N VAL A 126 3.44 2.11 -8.00
CA VAL A 126 2.72 2.99 -7.09
C VAL A 126 1.23 2.79 -7.32
N TYR A 127 0.50 2.63 -6.24
CA TYR A 127 -0.95 2.64 -6.20
C TYR A 127 -1.40 3.97 -5.64
N PHE A 128 -2.52 4.52 -6.10
CA PHE A 128 -2.96 5.84 -5.68
C PHE A 128 -4.42 6.10 -6.04
N GLN A 129 -4.98 7.14 -5.45
CA GLN A 129 -6.31 7.65 -5.71
C GLN A 129 -6.26 8.72 -6.80
N SER A 130 -7.25 8.71 -7.69
CA SER A 130 -7.47 9.73 -8.72
C SER A 130 -8.95 9.81 -9.06
N TRP A 131 -9.56 10.99 -8.97
CA TRP A 131 -10.95 11.20 -9.42
C TRP A 131 -11.08 11.47 -10.93
N HIS A 132 -9.95 11.54 -11.65
CA HIS A 132 -9.90 11.91 -13.06
C HIS A 132 -9.19 10.87 -13.93
N ASN A 133 -9.64 10.75 -15.17
CA ASN A 133 -8.97 10.04 -16.26
C ASN A 133 -8.77 10.93 -17.50
N GLU A 134 -8.17 10.41 -18.56
CA GLU A 134 -7.93 11.17 -19.79
C GLU A 134 -9.23 11.86 -20.30
N VAL A 135 -9.09 13.06 -20.86
CA VAL A 135 -10.21 13.97 -21.23
C VAL A 135 -11.38 13.23 -21.89
N GLY A 136 -12.53 13.19 -21.21
CA GLY A 136 -13.83 12.80 -21.80
C GLY A 136 -14.52 11.57 -21.19
N ASN A 137 -13.89 10.84 -20.28
CA ASN A 137 -14.50 9.68 -19.59
C ASN A 137 -14.72 9.96 -18.10
N SER A 138 -15.50 9.12 -17.41
CA SER A 138 -15.65 9.16 -15.95
C SER A 138 -14.62 8.23 -15.30
N TRP A 139 -14.21 8.46 -14.04
CA TRP A 139 -13.28 7.56 -13.35
C TRP A 139 -13.84 6.13 -13.28
N GLU A 140 -15.17 6.01 -13.28
CA GLU A 140 -15.89 4.73 -13.29
C GLU A 140 -15.57 3.90 -14.55
N ASP A 141 -15.39 4.53 -15.71
CA ASP A 141 -15.20 3.86 -16.99
C ASP A 141 -13.82 3.18 -17.09
N ASP A 142 -12.82 3.73 -16.39
CA ASP A 142 -11.43 3.24 -16.43
C ASP A 142 -11.05 2.40 -15.21
N GLY A 143 -12.03 2.03 -14.37
CA GLY A 143 -11.82 1.20 -13.19
C GLY A 143 -11.22 1.95 -12.00
N GLY A 144 -11.46 3.26 -11.88
CA GLY A 144 -11.13 4.07 -10.71
C GLY A 144 -12.01 3.81 -9.48
N PRO A 145 -11.93 4.62 -8.42
CA PRO A 145 -11.09 5.82 -8.30
C PRO A 145 -9.65 5.49 -7.89
N TYR A 146 -9.31 4.21 -7.73
CA TYR A 146 -7.95 3.76 -7.42
C TYR A 146 -7.26 3.18 -8.64
N TYR A 147 -6.00 3.55 -8.80
CA TYR A 147 -5.17 3.21 -9.94
C TYR A 147 -3.82 2.66 -9.48
N LYS A 148 -3.08 2.10 -10.42
CA LYS A 148 -1.66 1.80 -10.28
C LYS A 148 -0.87 2.22 -11.50
N ALA A 149 0.41 2.53 -11.32
CA ALA A 149 1.36 2.81 -12.39
C ALA A 149 2.71 2.13 -12.10
N SER A 150 3.41 1.72 -13.17
CA SER A 150 4.72 1.07 -13.07
C SER A 150 5.85 2.04 -13.41
N ARG A 151 6.98 1.87 -12.73
CA ARG A 151 8.19 2.67 -12.91
C ARG A 151 9.07 2.11 -14.03
N PHE A 152 9.51 2.99 -14.91
CA PHE A 152 10.40 2.71 -16.04
C PHE A 152 11.66 3.60 -15.93
N GLY A 153 12.63 3.14 -15.15
CA GLY A 153 13.82 3.93 -14.84
C GLY A 153 13.46 5.14 -13.96
N SER A 154 13.58 6.35 -14.52
CA SER A 154 13.23 7.59 -13.83
C SER A 154 11.83 8.12 -14.17
N SER A 155 11.07 7.44 -15.04
CA SER A 155 9.72 7.84 -15.43
C SER A 155 8.68 6.82 -14.97
N TRP A 156 7.41 7.24 -14.98
CA TRP A 156 6.27 6.40 -14.64
C TRP A 156 5.39 6.17 -15.86
N GLY A 157 4.85 4.97 -15.99
CA GLY A 157 3.90 4.62 -17.04
C GLY A 157 2.53 5.26 -16.84
N LYS A 158 1.64 5.03 -17.80
CA LYS A 158 0.22 5.40 -17.66
C LYS A 158 -0.44 4.63 -16.51
N LYS A 159 -1.35 5.31 -15.82
CA LYS A 159 -2.16 4.72 -14.76
C LYS A 159 -3.19 3.72 -15.30
N THR A 160 -3.42 2.64 -14.57
CA THR A 160 -4.43 1.60 -14.87
C THR A 160 -5.31 1.43 -13.64
N GLY A 161 -6.63 1.48 -13.81
CA GLY A 161 -7.58 1.33 -12.70
C GLY A 161 -7.51 -0.04 -12.05
N LEU A 162 -7.78 -0.10 -10.74
CA LEU A 162 -7.85 -1.36 -10.00
C LEU A 162 -9.14 -2.13 -10.32
N GLY A 163 -10.24 -1.43 -10.64
CA GLY A 163 -11.45 -2.03 -11.16
C GLY A 163 -12.19 -2.91 -10.14
N GLY A 164 -13.11 -3.73 -10.67
CA GLY A 164 -13.81 -4.75 -9.91
C GLY A 164 -14.67 -4.18 -8.78
N GLY A 165 -14.67 -4.87 -7.63
CA GLY A 165 -15.48 -4.50 -6.49
C GLY A 165 -15.10 -3.17 -5.85
N ILE A 166 -13.86 -2.71 -5.99
CA ILE A 166 -13.45 -1.37 -5.52
C ILE A 166 -14.23 -0.30 -6.28
N SER A 167 -14.23 -0.35 -7.61
CA SER A 167 -14.95 0.63 -8.45
C SER A 167 -16.45 0.60 -8.21
N SER A 168 -17.06 -0.59 -8.12
CA SER A 168 -18.49 -0.74 -7.84
C SER A 168 -18.86 -0.13 -6.49
N PHE A 169 -18.06 -0.37 -5.45
CA PHE A 169 -18.30 0.16 -4.10
C PHE A 169 -18.32 1.68 -4.06
N PHE A 170 -17.34 2.36 -4.67
CA PHE A 170 -17.33 3.83 -4.71
C PHE A 170 -18.44 4.40 -5.59
N ARG A 171 -18.82 3.71 -6.65
CA ARG A 171 -19.91 4.14 -7.53
C ARG A 171 -21.26 4.08 -6.82
N GLU A 172 -21.49 3.02 -6.05
CA GLU A 172 -22.74 2.78 -5.32
C GLU A 172 -22.87 3.67 -4.09
N ASN A 173 -21.79 3.84 -3.32
CA ASN A 173 -21.83 4.57 -2.05
C ASN A 173 -21.53 6.06 -2.16
N ARG A 174 -20.81 6.49 -3.22
CA ARG A 174 -20.37 7.88 -3.41
C ARG A 174 -19.58 8.43 -2.22
N TYR A 175 -18.72 7.59 -1.65
CA TYR A 175 -17.89 7.94 -0.50
C TYR A 175 -16.68 8.80 -0.87
N ALA A 176 -16.35 9.73 0.03
CA ALA A 176 -15.05 10.35 0.13
C ALA A 176 -14.00 9.34 0.62
N THR A 177 -12.72 9.67 0.45
CA THR A 177 -11.57 8.83 0.82
C THR A 177 -10.54 9.64 1.59
N ASP A 178 -9.80 9.01 2.50
CA ASP A 178 -8.63 9.62 3.15
C ASP A 178 -7.61 8.57 3.64
N GLY A 179 -6.87 8.06 2.67
CA GLY A 179 -5.77 7.13 2.87
C GLY A 179 -6.09 5.71 2.46
N MET A 180 -5.10 5.06 1.87
CA MET A 180 -5.17 3.69 1.41
C MET A 180 -3.86 2.94 1.64
N THR A 181 -3.93 1.61 1.63
CA THR A 181 -2.75 0.75 1.64
C THR A 181 -2.99 -0.53 0.87
N ILE A 182 -1.94 -1.02 0.22
CA ILE A 182 -1.88 -2.34 -0.41
C ILE A 182 -0.91 -3.22 0.39
N SER A 183 -1.22 -4.51 0.56
CA SER A 183 -0.30 -5.45 1.20
C SER A 183 0.97 -5.64 0.37
N PRO A 184 2.12 -6.00 0.98
CA PRO A 184 3.38 -6.22 0.26
C PRO A 184 3.31 -7.23 -0.90
N ASP A 185 2.38 -8.19 -0.83
CA ASP A 185 2.15 -9.18 -1.90
C ASP A 185 1.13 -8.74 -2.96
N GLY A 186 0.57 -7.53 -2.84
CA GLY A 186 -0.36 -6.93 -3.78
C GLY A 186 -1.78 -7.48 -3.74
N LYS A 187 -2.17 -8.21 -2.69
CA LYS A 187 -3.45 -8.96 -2.65
C LYS A 187 -4.50 -8.44 -1.67
N VAL A 188 -4.14 -7.53 -0.77
CA VAL A 188 -5.06 -6.89 0.17
C VAL A 188 -5.03 -5.39 -0.09
N PHE A 189 -6.20 -4.78 -0.14
CA PHE A 189 -6.41 -3.35 -0.23
C PHE A 189 -7.22 -2.90 0.98
N ILE A 190 -6.77 -1.87 1.67
CA ILE A 190 -7.52 -1.23 2.76
C ILE A 190 -7.62 0.26 2.47
N VAL A 191 -8.79 0.83 2.72
CA VAL A 191 -9.09 2.25 2.48
C VAL A 191 -9.92 2.82 3.63
N ALA A 192 -9.64 4.06 4.00
CA ALA A 192 -10.54 4.86 4.82
C ALA A 192 -11.57 5.56 3.91
N ALA A 193 -12.86 5.35 4.17
CA ALA A 193 -13.92 5.92 3.35
C ALA A 193 -15.16 6.27 4.17
N GLY A 194 -15.88 7.31 3.76
CA GLY A 194 -17.06 7.81 4.47
C GLY A 194 -17.94 8.66 3.56
N LYS A 195 -19.13 9.05 4.04
CA LYS A 195 -20.08 9.84 3.25
C LYS A 195 -19.56 11.23 2.87
N ASP A 196 -18.72 11.80 3.73
CA ASP A 196 -18.13 13.13 3.57
C ASP A 196 -16.66 13.08 4.00
N TYR A 197 -15.81 13.88 3.37
CA TYR A 197 -14.40 13.99 3.74
C TYR A 197 -14.24 14.56 5.14
N ASP A 198 -15.03 15.58 5.51
CA ASP A 198 -14.97 16.19 6.84
C ASP A 198 -15.77 15.40 7.90
N GLY A 199 -16.36 14.26 7.51
CA GLY A 199 -17.11 13.37 8.39
C GLY A 199 -16.31 12.14 8.84
N ALA A 200 -16.96 11.34 9.70
CA ALA A 200 -16.44 10.05 10.14
C ALA A 200 -16.19 9.11 8.95
N MET A 201 -15.00 8.53 8.90
CA MET A 201 -14.65 7.46 7.97
C MET A 201 -14.48 6.14 8.69
N ASP A 202 -14.89 5.07 8.01
CA ASP A 202 -14.60 3.70 8.40
C ASP A 202 -13.44 3.14 7.57
N LEU A 203 -12.75 2.13 8.10
CA LEU A 203 -11.82 1.33 7.32
C LEU A 203 -12.52 0.17 6.61
N TYR A 204 -12.27 0.01 5.30
CA TYR A 204 -12.80 -1.08 4.48
C TYR A 204 -11.67 -1.91 3.89
N ILE A 205 -11.86 -3.22 3.79
CA ILE A 205 -10.91 -4.18 3.23
C ILE A 205 -11.45 -4.88 1.98
N SER A 206 -10.60 -5.01 0.95
CA SER A 206 -10.83 -5.78 -0.26
C SER A 206 -9.68 -6.74 -0.54
N TYR A 207 -9.98 -7.84 -1.22
CA TYR A 207 -9.01 -8.88 -1.57
C TYR A 207 -8.95 -9.07 -3.08
N LEU A 208 -7.75 -9.27 -3.62
CA LEU A 208 -7.56 -9.66 -5.01
C LEU A 208 -7.79 -11.16 -5.15
N GLN A 209 -8.87 -11.54 -5.83
CA GLN A 209 -9.26 -12.93 -6.05
C GLN A 209 -9.51 -13.16 -7.53
N ASN A 210 -8.86 -14.18 -8.11
CA ASN A 210 -9.00 -14.52 -9.53
C ASN A 210 -8.75 -13.34 -10.48
N GLY A 211 -7.83 -12.44 -10.12
CA GLY A 211 -7.48 -11.24 -10.90
C GLY A 211 -8.40 -10.03 -10.71
N TYR A 212 -9.42 -10.11 -9.85
CA TYR A 212 -10.35 -9.01 -9.58
C TYR A 212 -10.41 -8.69 -8.08
N TRP A 213 -10.54 -7.41 -7.74
CA TRP A 213 -10.78 -7.00 -6.36
C TRP A 213 -12.20 -7.32 -5.94
N THR A 214 -12.39 -7.85 -4.73
CA THR A 214 -13.72 -8.02 -4.13
C THR A 214 -14.35 -6.67 -3.78
N SER A 215 -15.66 -6.64 -3.53
CA SER A 215 -16.26 -5.42 -2.96
C SER A 215 -15.69 -5.20 -1.54
N PRO A 216 -15.19 -3.99 -1.20
CA PRO A 216 -14.74 -3.66 0.13
C PRO A 216 -15.78 -3.96 1.22
N LYS A 217 -15.31 -4.47 2.36
CA LYS A 217 -16.12 -4.73 3.56
C LYS A 217 -15.54 -3.99 4.75
N VAL A 218 -16.39 -3.44 5.61
CA VAL A 218 -15.96 -2.72 6.81
C VAL A 218 -15.14 -3.62 7.74
N LEU A 219 -14.02 -3.11 8.24
CA LEU A 219 -13.19 -3.79 9.24
C LEU A 219 -13.81 -3.63 10.63
N SER A 220 -13.64 -4.62 11.49
CA SER A 220 -14.22 -4.58 12.84
C SER A 220 -13.56 -3.60 13.79
N ILE A 221 -12.49 -2.94 13.36
CA ILE A 221 -11.78 -1.91 14.11
C ILE A 221 -12.34 -0.50 13.83
N SER A 222 -13.20 -0.33 12.82
CA SER A 222 -13.87 0.95 12.62
C SER A 222 -14.75 1.30 13.81
N THR A 223 -14.97 2.59 14.04
CA THR A 223 -15.70 3.12 15.18
C THR A 223 -16.76 4.13 14.74
N PHE A 224 -17.33 4.86 15.70
CA PHE A 224 -18.16 6.03 15.38
C PHE A 224 -17.31 7.26 15.05
N GLY A 225 -16.06 7.27 15.48
CA GLY A 225 -15.10 8.32 15.20
C GLY A 225 -14.58 8.26 13.77
N ASP A 226 -13.51 8.98 13.54
CA ASP A 226 -12.86 9.10 12.26
C ASP A 226 -11.64 8.18 12.17
N GLU A 227 -11.67 7.17 11.30
CA GLU A 227 -10.51 6.35 10.97
C GLU A 227 -9.80 6.79 9.69
N ARG A 228 -8.49 6.98 9.77
CA ARG A 228 -7.68 7.52 8.66
C ARG A 228 -6.37 6.77 8.44
N SER A 229 -5.76 7.00 7.29
CA SER A 229 -4.38 6.65 6.96
C SER A 229 -3.95 5.20 7.35
N PRO A 230 -4.64 4.17 6.84
CA PRO A 230 -4.23 2.79 7.07
C PRO A 230 -2.86 2.50 6.42
N PHE A 231 -2.03 1.71 7.10
CA PHE A 231 -0.72 1.26 6.61
C PHE A 231 -0.46 -0.21 6.97
N ILE A 232 -0.32 -1.07 5.97
CA ILE A 232 0.08 -2.47 6.15
C ILE A 232 1.61 -2.54 6.15
N ALA A 233 2.19 -3.08 7.21
CA ALA A 233 3.63 -3.25 7.33
C ALA A 233 4.20 -4.33 6.39
N ALA A 234 5.53 -4.38 6.28
CA ALA A 234 6.24 -5.31 5.41
C ALA A 234 5.96 -6.80 5.70
N ASP A 235 5.52 -7.14 6.92
CA ASP A 235 5.10 -8.49 7.29
C ASP A 235 3.76 -8.91 6.65
N GLY A 236 2.98 -7.97 6.11
CA GLY A 236 1.65 -8.21 5.56
C GLY A 236 0.58 -8.60 6.59
N GLU A 237 0.91 -8.56 7.88
CA GLU A 237 0.05 -9.00 8.98
C GLU A 237 -0.25 -7.88 9.97
N THR A 238 0.61 -6.88 10.08
CA THR A 238 0.43 -5.74 10.98
C THR A 238 -0.19 -4.57 10.24
N LEU A 239 -1.31 -4.07 10.76
CA LEU A 239 -1.97 -2.86 10.29
C LEU A 239 -1.77 -1.74 11.32
N TYR A 240 -1.28 -0.60 10.87
CA TYR A 240 -1.36 0.66 11.58
C TYR A 240 -2.46 1.52 10.98
N PHE A 241 -3.14 2.31 11.80
CA PHE A 241 -4.18 3.24 11.36
C PHE A 241 -4.29 4.38 12.36
N ALA A 242 -4.93 5.49 11.98
CA ALA A 242 -5.27 6.56 12.89
C ALA A 242 -6.75 6.52 13.24
N SER A 243 -7.12 6.90 14.47
CA SER A 243 -8.52 7.03 14.91
C SER A 243 -8.68 8.06 16.02
N ASP A 244 -9.84 8.69 16.13
CA ASP A 244 -10.26 9.47 17.31
C ASP A 244 -11.40 8.79 18.11
N GLY A 245 -11.84 7.60 17.69
CA GLY A 245 -12.94 6.85 18.33
C GLY A 245 -12.50 5.83 19.39
N TYR A 246 -11.20 5.71 19.63
CA TYR A 246 -10.61 4.93 20.71
C TYR A 246 -10.08 5.84 21.82
N ASN A 247 -9.87 5.32 23.04
CA ASN A 247 -9.15 6.09 24.06
C ASN A 247 -7.75 6.46 23.57
N GLY A 248 -7.33 7.68 23.86
CA GLY A 248 -6.16 8.29 23.25
C GLY A 248 -5.70 9.58 23.94
N PHE A 249 -4.84 10.32 23.25
CA PHE A 249 -4.14 11.50 23.76
C PHE A 249 -4.72 12.82 23.26
N GLY A 250 -5.56 12.82 22.22
CA GLY A 250 -6.04 14.04 21.59
C GLY A 250 -6.96 13.81 20.40
N GLY A 251 -6.61 14.42 19.28
CA GLY A 251 -7.33 14.30 18.02
C GLY A 251 -7.18 12.89 17.42
N LEU A 252 -6.67 12.81 16.19
CA LEU A 252 -6.32 11.51 15.63
C LEU A 252 -5.10 10.96 16.36
N ASP A 253 -5.19 9.70 16.77
CA ASP A 253 -4.13 8.94 17.41
C ASP A 253 -3.78 7.72 16.55
N ILE A 254 -2.53 7.29 16.58
CA ILE A 254 -2.04 6.12 15.86
C ILE A 254 -2.24 4.85 16.68
N TYR A 255 -2.82 3.84 16.04
CA TYR A 255 -3.10 2.52 16.58
C TYR A 255 -2.48 1.42 15.73
N LYS A 256 -2.32 0.25 16.34
CA LYS A 256 -1.83 -0.98 15.72
C LYS A 256 -2.79 -2.12 16.01
N VAL A 257 -3.03 -2.96 15.00
CA VAL A 257 -3.75 -4.22 15.12
C VAL A 257 -3.12 -5.30 14.25
N SER A 258 -3.40 -6.56 14.61
CA SER A 258 -3.11 -7.71 13.77
C SER A 258 -4.26 -7.91 12.76
N LEU A 259 -3.94 -7.88 11.46
CA LEU A 259 -4.91 -7.92 10.38
C LEU A 259 -5.73 -9.22 10.36
N LYS A 260 -5.11 -10.33 10.77
CA LYS A 260 -5.79 -11.63 10.89
C LYS A 260 -6.92 -11.60 11.94
N ASP A 261 -6.81 -10.71 12.92
CA ASP A 261 -7.74 -10.58 14.03
C ASP A 261 -8.79 -9.50 13.75
N ALA A 262 -8.51 -8.53 12.86
CA ALA A 262 -9.41 -7.44 12.48
C ALA A 262 -10.51 -7.82 11.48
N LYS A 263 -10.96 -9.09 11.50
CA LYS A 263 -11.99 -9.60 10.59
C LYS A 263 -13.35 -8.97 10.88
N VAL A 264 -14.22 -8.88 9.88
CA VAL A 264 -15.62 -8.43 10.02
C VAL A 264 -16.27 -9.11 11.25
N SER A 265 -16.92 -8.31 12.10
CA SER A 265 -17.62 -8.75 13.32
C SER A 265 -16.75 -9.38 14.43
N SER A 266 -15.44 -9.14 14.43
CA SER A 266 -14.55 -9.49 15.55
C SER A 266 -14.36 -8.33 16.54
N ASN A 267 -13.71 -8.57 17.68
CA ASN A 267 -13.27 -7.50 18.58
C ASN A 267 -11.79 -7.70 18.95
N PRO A 268 -10.85 -7.37 18.05
CA PRO A 268 -9.44 -7.64 18.27
C PRO A 268 -8.88 -6.74 19.37
N LYS A 269 -7.77 -7.17 19.97
CA LYS A 269 -6.97 -6.30 20.82
C LYS A 269 -6.27 -5.24 19.95
N VAL A 270 -6.61 -3.99 20.18
CA VAL A 270 -5.99 -2.83 19.52
C VAL A 270 -4.99 -2.17 20.48
N TYR A 271 -3.87 -1.73 19.94
CA TYR A 271 -2.83 -1.02 20.70
C TYR A 271 -2.76 0.44 20.24
N ASN A 272 -2.85 1.38 21.16
CA ASN A 272 -2.45 2.78 20.92
C ASN A 272 -0.93 2.84 21.07
N ILE A 273 -0.20 3.39 20.08
CA ILE A 273 1.27 3.34 20.09
C ILE A 273 1.92 4.27 21.11
N GLY A 274 1.14 5.13 21.77
CA GLY A 274 1.55 5.94 22.91
C GLY A 274 2.36 7.18 22.56
N SER A 275 2.62 7.99 23.59
CA SER A 275 3.54 9.14 23.53
C SER A 275 4.98 8.66 23.32
N PRO A 276 5.84 9.35 22.54
CA PRO A 276 5.63 10.70 21.98
C PRO A 276 5.04 10.73 20.56
N PHE A 277 4.55 9.59 20.05
CA PHE A 277 3.96 9.51 18.72
C PHE A 277 2.55 10.09 18.72
N ASN A 278 1.75 9.70 19.71
CA ASN A 278 0.43 10.27 19.96
C ASN A 278 0.51 11.43 20.95
N THR A 279 -0.18 12.52 20.63
CA THR A 279 -0.19 13.77 21.38
C THR A 279 -1.60 14.35 21.43
N ALA A 280 -1.75 15.57 21.96
CA ALA A 280 -3.02 16.28 21.92
C ALA A 280 -3.44 16.73 20.50
N ARG A 281 -2.57 16.58 19.49
CA ARG A 281 -2.75 17.07 18.10
C ARG A 281 -3.33 15.95 17.22
N HIS A 282 -3.38 16.15 15.90
CA HIS A 282 -3.70 15.07 14.96
C HIS A 282 -2.42 14.37 14.54
N ASP A 283 -2.23 13.15 15.05
CA ASP A 283 -1.13 12.23 14.75
C ASP A 283 -1.65 11.07 13.88
N TYR A 284 -1.15 10.95 12.65
CA TYR A 284 -1.65 9.99 11.65
C TYR A 284 -0.58 9.61 10.62
N GLY A 285 -0.94 8.88 9.55
CA GLY A 285 -0.02 8.55 8.44
C GLY A 285 1.25 7.82 8.86
N PHE A 286 1.11 6.87 9.78
CA PHE A 286 2.25 6.12 10.32
C PHE A 286 2.82 5.14 9.31
N THR A 287 4.15 5.12 9.21
CA THR A 287 4.93 4.15 8.42
C THR A 287 6.13 3.67 9.24
N ILE A 288 6.61 2.45 8.99
CA ILE A 288 7.77 1.87 9.68
C ILE A 288 8.57 0.98 8.74
N THR A 289 9.91 1.02 8.86
CA THR A 289 10.81 0.14 8.10
C THR A 289 10.65 -1.32 8.50
N SER A 290 11.02 -2.24 7.61
CA SER A 290 10.88 -3.69 7.84
C SER A 290 11.71 -4.23 9.00
N ASP A 291 12.78 -3.53 9.38
CA ASP A 291 13.58 -3.88 10.55
C ASP A 291 13.00 -3.33 11.86
N GLY A 292 11.92 -2.54 11.80
CA GLY A 292 11.25 -1.97 12.96
C GLY A 292 12.12 -0.98 13.74
N LYS A 293 13.05 -0.28 13.06
CA LYS A 293 13.96 0.68 13.70
C LYS A 293 13.64 2.13 13.39
N GLU A 294 13.03 2.42 12.25
CA GLU A 294 12.75 3.79 11.82
C GLU A 294 11.27 3.93 11.51
N THR A 295 10.64 4.96 12.08
CA THR A 295 9.26 5.32 11.76
C THR A 295 9.16 6.76 11.29
N TYR A 296 8.21 6.98 10.40
CA TYR A 296 7.75 8.30 10.02
C TYR A 296 6.25 8.38 10.21
N PHE A 297 5.77 9.54 10.62
CA PHE A 297 4.36 9.80 10.81
C PHE A 297 4.06 11.27 10.56
N ILE A 298 2.79 11.60 10.44
CA ILE A 298 2.31 12.95 10.21
C ILE A 298 1.77 13.51 11.52
N ARG A 299 2.10 14.77 11.80
CA ARG A 299 1.48 15.55 12.87
C ARG A 299 1.04 16.91 12.33
N ASP A 300 -0.27 17.13 12.30
CA ASP A 300 -0.93 18.29 11.68
C ASP A 300 -0.36 18.61 10.27
N GLY A 301 -0.24 17.59 9.42
CA GLY A 301 0.17 17.74 8.02
C GLY A 301 1.67 17.96 7.78
N ASP A 302 2.52 17.80 8.81
CA ASP A 302 3.98 17.74 8.66
C ASP A 302 4.50 16.33 8.95
N ILE A 303 5.51 15.89 8.21
CA ILE A 303 6.24 14.63 8.39
C ILE A 303 7.26 14.74 9.53
N TYR A 304 7.19 13.78 10.46
CA TYR A 304 8.13 13.58 11.56
C TYR A 304 8.81 12.22 11.44
N PHE A 305 9.94 12.08 12.12
CA PHE A 305 10.77 10.88 12.18
C PHE A 305 11.11 10.55 13.64
N ALA A 306 11.22 9.25 13.92
CA ALA A 306 11.83 8.74 15.14
C ALA A 306 12.62 7.45 14.89
N ASP A 307 13.73 7.31 15.61
CA ASP A 307 14.39 6.01 15.82
C ASP A 307 13.66 5.27 16.94
N VAL A 308 13.07 4.13 16.59
CA VAL A 308 12.27 3.27 17.47
C VAL A 308 12.97 1.95 17.76
N THR A 309 14.29 1.88 17.61
CA THR A 309 15.08 0.69 17.94
C THR A 309 14.79 0.20 19.36
N LYS A 310 14.63 1.13 20.32
CA LYS A 310 14.36 0.83 21.73
C LYS A 310 12.87 0.67 22.08
N SER A 311 11.95 0.92 21.16
CA SER A 311 10.52 0.79 21.42
C SER A 311 10.11 -0.67 21.69
N PRO A 312 9.03 -0.91 22.45
CA PRO A 312 8.56 -2.25 22.75
C PRO A 312 8.19 -3.05 21.49
N LYS A 313 8.32 -4.38 21.56
CA LYS A 313 7.94 -5.29 20.46
C LYS A 313 6.45 -5.16 20.09
N GLU A 314 5.62 -4.80 21.05
CA GLU A 314 4.18 -4.60 20.90
C GLU A 314 3.89 -3.48 19.91
N MET A 315 4.77 -2.49 19.77
CA MET A 315 4.66 -1.43 18.78
C MET A 315 5.08 -1.90 17.38
N LYS A 316 6.01 -2.84 17.27
CA LYS A 316 6.72 -3.17 16.01
C LYS A 316 6.00 -4.24 15.18
N PRO A 317 6.17 -4.27 13.85
CA PRO A 317 5.70 -5.39 13.04
C PRO A 317 6.54 -6.65 13.30
N ASN A 318 6.11 -7.78 12.77
CA ASN A 318 6.92 -9.00 12.76
C ASN A 318 8.17 -8.78 11.90
N GLN A 319 9.30 -9.37 12.33
CA GLN A 319 10.55 -9.24 11.61
C GLN A 319 10.50 -10.00 10.28
N THR A 320 10.85 -9.32 9.20
CA THR A 320 11.01 -9.92 7.87
C THR A 320 12.49 -9.97 7.45
N LEU A 321 12.78 -10.70 6.38
CA LEU A 321 14.05 -10.63 5.66
C LEU A 321 13.80 -10.15 4.22
N ILE A 322 14.57 -9.16 3.79
CA ILE A 322 14.56 -8.64 2.43
C ILE A 322 15.76 -9.23 1.69
N ILE A 323 15.51 -9.87 0.56
CA ILE A 323 16.54 -10.18 -0.43
C ILE A 323 16.33 -9.22 -1.60
N LYS A 324 17.31 -8.37 -1.86
CA LYS A 324 17.25 -7.39 -2.95
C LYS A 324 18.56 -7.36 -3.71
N GLY A 325 18.52 -6.83 -4.92
CA GLY A 325 19.73 -6.65 -5.71
C GLY A 325 19.38 -6.16 -7.10
N VAL A 326 20.34 -6.30 -7.99
CA VAL A 326 20.20 -5.97 -9.41
C VAL A 326 20.47 -7.19 -10.30
N VAL A 327 19.73 -7.31 -11.40
CA VAL A 327 20.01 -8.29 -12.45
C VAL A 327 20.60 -7.58 -13.66
N ARG A 328 21.78 -8.04 -14.10
CA ARG A 328 22.54 -7.41 -15.19
C ARG A 328 23.13 -8.45 -16.12
N ASP A 329 23.40 -8.03 -17.35
CA ASP A 329 24.25 -8.79 -18.27
C ASP A 329 25.71 -8.73 -17.77
N ALA A 330 26.33 -9.90 -17.58
CA ALA A 330 27.66 -9.98 -16.97
C ALA A 330 28.75 -9.24 -17.75
N LYS A 331 28.61 -9.12 -19.09
CA LYS A 331 29.59 -8.52 -20.00
C LYS A 331 29.36 -7.02 -20.18
N THR A 332 28.13 -6.63 -20.51
CA THR A 332 27.77 -5.24 -20.83
C THR A 332 27.38 -4.42 -19.59
N LYS A 333 27.12 -5.09 -18.47
CA LYS A 333 26.57 -4.52 -17.23
C LYS A 333 25.22 -3.82 -17.39
N ARG A 334 24.56 -4.02 -18.54
CA ARG A 334 23.22 -3.49 -18.78
C ARG A 334 22.20 -4.20 -17.90
N PRO A 335 21.24 -3.46 -17.31
CA PRO A 335 20.18 -4.06 -16.52
C PRO A 335 19.29 -4.96 -17.37
N LEU A 336 18.74 -6.00 -16.75
CA LEU A 336 17.89 -6.99 -17.39
C LEU A 336 16.58 -7.16 -16.61
N GLN A 337 15.47 -7.27 -17.34
CA GLN A 337 14.21 -7.76 -16.77
C GLN A 337 14.21 -9.28 -16.79
N LYS A 338 14.13 -9.88 -15.60
CA LYS A 338 14.16 -11.31 -15.35
C LYS A 338 13.23 -11.66 -14.21
N ARG A 339 12.73 -12.89 -14.22
CA ARG A 339 12.03 -13.47 -13.08
C ARG A 339 13.05 -14.16 -12.19
N ILE A 340 13.13 -13.74 -10.94
CA ILE A 340 14.00 -14.30 -9.91
C ILE A 340 13.15 -15.19 -9.03
N LEU A 341 13.60 -16.41 -8.78
CA LEU A 341 12.99 -17.34 -7.83
C LEU A 341 13.86 -17.40 -6.58
N ILE A 342 13.23 -17.20 -5.42
CA ILE A 342 13.84 -17.37 -4.10
C ILE A 342 13.13 -18.53 -3.43
N LYS A 343 13.85 -19.62 -3.22
CA LYS A 343 13.31 -20.85 -2.65
C LYS A 343 13.95 -21.13 -1.29
N GLU A 344 13.14 -21.38 -0.28
CA GLU A 344 13.62 -21.84 1.02
C GLU A 344 14.21 -23.26 0.89
N THR A 345 15.44 -23.46 1.36
CA THR A 345 16.12 -24.76 1.23
C THR A 345 15.49 -25.85 2.10
N CYS A 346 14.83 -25.48 3.22
CA CYS A 346 14.30 -26.44 4.19
C CYS A 346 12.89 -26.98 3.88
N CYS A 347 12.03 -26.21 3.18
CA CYS A 347 10.58 -26.52 3.15
C CYS A 347 9.89 -26.25 1.80
N ASN A 348 10.66 -26.01 0.73
CA ASN A 348 10.16 -25.95 -0.65
C ASN A 348 9.17 -24.80 -0.95
N SER A 349 8.99 -23.83 -0.04
CA SER A 349 8.29 -22.58 -0.35
C SER A 349 9.11 -21.75 -1.32
N THR A 350 8.43 -21.09 -2.26
CA THR A 350 9.07 -20.27 -3.29
C THR A 350 8.37 -18.92 -3.36
N LYS A 351 9.17 -17.85 -3.39
CA LYS A 351 8.75 -16.50 -3.72
C LYS A 351 9.42 -16.09 -5.03
N ASP A 352 8.80 -15.16 -5.74
CA ASP A 352 9.37 -14.63 -6.96
C ASP A 352 9.25 -13.11 -7.04
N ALA A 353 10.15 -12.53 -7.83
CA ALA A 353 10.14 -11.11 -8.16
C ALA A 353 10.56 -10.92 -9.62
N TRP A 354 10.19 -9.78 -10.19
CA TRP A 354 10.67 -9.35 -11.49
C TRP A 354 11.64 -8.18 -11.32
N SER A 355 12.82 -8.28 -11.93
CA SER A 355 13.73 -7.15 -11.98
C SER A 355 13.25 -6.07 -12.96
N ASN A 356 13.53 -4.82 -12.62
CA ASN A 356 13.19 -3.68 -13.46
C ASN A 356 13.98 -3.73 -14.80
N PRO A 357 13.34 -3.53 -15.96
CA PRO A 357 14.05 -3.53 -17.25
C PRO A 357 15.09 -2.41 -17.41
N TYR A 358 14.97 -1.31 -16.64
CA TYR A 358 15.82 -0.12 -16.78
C TYR A 358 16.85 0.02 -15.67
N THR A 359 16.58 -0.49 -14.46
CA THR A 359 17.51 -0.41 -13.33
C THR A 359 18.08 -1.78 -12.94
N GLY A 360 17.43 -2.87 -13.35
CA GLY A 360 17.76 -4.25 -12.95
C GLY A 360 17.33 -4.56 -11.52
N GLU A 361 16.81 -3.59 -10.77
CA GLU A 361 16.48 -3.74 -9.36
C GLU A 361 15.34 -4.74 -9.16
N TYR A 362 15.45 -5.58 -8.13
CA TYR A 362 14.39 -6.45 -7.67
C TYR A 362 14.42 -6.54 -6.14
N MET A 363 13.29 -6.91 -5.53
CA MET A 363 13.17 -7.15 -4.09
C MET A 363 12.19 -8.28 -3.82
N VAL A 364 12.52 -9.10 -2.81
CA VAL A 364 11.66 -10.16 -2.27
C VAL A 364 11.62 -10.02 -0.75
N ILE A 365 10.42 -10.02 -0.18
CA ILE A 365 10.22 -10.05 1.29
C ILE A 365 9.90 -11.48 1.72
N LEU A 366 10.53 -11.90 2.81
CA LEU A 366 10.39 -13.20 3.42
C LEU A 366 9.93 -13.02 4.88
N ASN A 367 8.72 -13.45 5.18
CA ASN A 367 8.08 -13.23 6.49
C ASN A 367 8.67 -14.11 7.60
N VAL A 368 9.30 -15.23 7.24
CA VAL A 368 9.94 -16.15 8.18
C VAL A 368 11.39 -16.34 7.74
N PRO A 369 12.34 -15.57 8.29
CA PRO A 369 13.76 -15.74 7.99
C PRO A 369 14.22 -17.17 8.28
N LYS A 370 15.01 -17.73 7.36
CA LYS A 370 15.64 -19.04 7.38
C LYS A 370 17.14 -18.87 7.16
N ASP A 371 17.90 -19.91 7.44
CA ASP A 371 19.36 -19.86 7.38
C ASP A 371 19.90 -19.74 5.95
N SER A 372 19.16 -20.25 4.95
CA SER A 372 19.60 -20.21 3.56
C SER A 372 18.47 -20.28 2.54
N TYR A 373 18.74 -19.73 1.36
CA TYR A 373 17.81 -19.65 0.24
C TYR A 373 18.54 -19.96 -1.08
N ASP A 374 17.87 -20.69 -1.97
CA ASP A 374 18.29 -20.82 -3.37
C ASP A 374 17.73 -19.64 -4.15
N GLN A 375 18.62 -18.82 -4.68
CA GLN A 375 18.32 -17.75 -5.62
C GLN A 375 18.61 -18.25 -7.03
N SER A 376 17.61 -18.29 -7.89
CA SER A 376 17.77 -18.75 -9.26
C SER A 376 17.07 -17.87 -10.30
N VAL A 377 17.59 -17.91 -11.52
CA VAL A 377 16.96 -17.37 -12.73
C VAL A 377 16.95 -18.48 -13.77
N ASN A 378 15.76 -18.76 -14.31
CA ASN A 378 15.58 -19.83 -15.29
C ASN A 378 16.44 -19.61 -16.54
N LYS A 379 16.93 -20.71 -17.13
CA LYS A 379 17.62 -20.69 -18.41
C LYS A 379 16.71 -20.08 -19.47
N GLU A 380 17.28 -19.17 -20.27
CA GLU A 380 16.63 -18.60 -21.44
C GLU A 380 17.54 -18.75 -22.66
N ALA A 381 16.99 -18.54 -23.86
CA ALA A 381 17.74 -18.70 -25.11
C ALA A 381 19.03 -17.85 -25.19
N LYS A 382 19.09 -16.72 -24.47
CA LYS A 382 20.21 -15.76 -24.51
C LYS A 382 21.22 -15.90 -23.37
N TYR A 383 20.84 -16.52 -22.25
CA TYR A 383 21.65 -16.52 -21.02
C TYR A 383 21.71 -17.92 -20.41
N GLN A 384 22.85 -18.24 -19.80
CA GLN A 384 23.01 -19.46 -19.01
C GLN A 384 22.04 -19.45 -17.82
N ALA A 385 21.73 -20.64 -17.30
CA ALA A 385 21.01 -20.74 -16.04
C ALA A 385 21.86 -20.14 -14.91
N TYR A 386 21.21 -19.51 -13.94
CA TYR A 386 21.88 -18.98 -12.75
C TYR A 386 21.23 -19.58 -11.51
N SER A 387 22.06 -20.02 -10.56
CA SER A 387 21.65 -20.35 -9.19
C SER A 387 22.77 -20.00 -8.22
N ASN A 388 22.40 -19.54 -7.03
CA ASN A 388 23.30 -19.24 -5.93
C ASN A 388 22.62 -19.56 -4.60
N ILE A 389 23.40 -19.99 -3.60
CA ILE A 389 22.91 -20.18 -2.23
C ILE A 389 23.20 -18.92 -1.43
N ILE A 390 22.14 -18.22 -1.04
CA ILE A 390 22.20 -17.09 -0.13
C ILE A 390 22.17 -17.63 1.29
N LYS A 391 23.13 -17.22 2.12
CA LYS A 391 23.10 -17.48 3.57
C LYS A 391 22.61 -16.24 4.29
N SER A 392 21.74 -16.44 5.27
CA SER A 392 21.25 -15.39 6.16
C SER A 392 21.90 -15.53 7.54
N LYS A 393 22.12 -14.42 8.22
CA LYS A 393 22.56 -14.40 9.62
C LYS A 393 21.39 -14.05 10.55
N THR A 394 21.43 -14.58 11.77
CA THR A 394 20.46 -14.19 12.81
C THR A 394 20.47 -12.67 13.00
N GLY A 395 19.29 -12.04 12.93
CA GLY A 395 19.12 -10.60 13.06
C GLY A 395 19.34 -9.79 11.78
N GLU A 396 19.72 -10.42 10.66
CA GLU A 396 19.82 -9.77 9.36
C GLU A 396 18.42 -9.44 8.80
N ASN A 397 18.21 -8.22 8.33
CA ASN A 397 16.94 -7.78 7.73
C ASN A 397 17.04 -7.55 6.22
N ILE A 398 18.25 -7.30 5.70
CA ILE A 398 18.48 -7.03 4.28
C ILE A 398 19.72 -7.79 3.82
N ILE A 399 19.59 -8.55 2.74
CA ILE A 399 20.69 -9.17 2.01
C ILE A 399 20.73 -8.57 0.61
N ILE A 400 21.92 -8.11 0.21
CA ILE A 400 22.20 -7.68 -1.17
C ILE A 400 22.68 -8.89 -1.97
N ALA A 401 21.94 -9.26 -3.01
CA ALA A 401 22.19 -10.44 -3.83
C ALA A 401 22.10 -10.10 -5.33
N ASP A 402 23.13 -9.45 -5.84
CA ASP A 402 23.22 -9.10 -7.26
C ASP A 402 23.38 -10.34 -8.14
N ILE A 403 22.85 -10.28 -9.37
CA ILE A 403 22.88 -11.37 -10.36
C ILE A 403 23.51 -10.85 -11.65
N ASP A 404 24.70 -11.36 -11.98
CA ASP A 404 25.36 -11.16 -13.27
C ASP A 404 25.10 -12.38 -14.18
N LEU A 405 24.20 -12.23 -15.16
CA LEU A 405 23.85 -13.31 -16.10
C LEU A 405 24.85 -13.41 -17.25
N VAL A 406 25.45 -14.59 -17.42
CA VAL A 406 26.42 -14.87 -18.49
C VAL A 406 25.70 -15.18 -19.80
N PRO A 407 25.93 -14.40 -20.88
CA PRO A 407 25.39 -14.69 -22.20
C PRO A 407 25.88 -16.04 -22.75
N ILE A 408 25.06 -16.72 -23.56
CA ILE A 408 25.48 -17.93 -24.27
C ILE A 408 26.23 -17.51 -25.55
N GLU A 409 27.47 -17.97 -25.73
CA GLU A 409 28.27 -17.70 -26.94
C GLU A 409 27.55 -18.21 -28.20
N GLY A 410 27.55 -17.39 -29.27
CA GLY A 410 26.90 -17.74 -30.53
C GLY A 410 25.38 -17.50 -30.57
N ALA A 411 24.74 -17.08 -29.46
CA ALA A 411 23.35 -16.63 -29.50
C ALA A 411 23.24 -15.35 -30.34
N THR A 412 22.62 -15.44 -31.52
CA THR A 412 22.49 -14.31 -32.44
C THR A 412 21.71 -13.16 -31.81
N THR A 413 22.36 -12.00 -31.71
CA THR A 413 21.71 -10.73 -31.40
C THR A 413 21.01 -10.22 -32.66
N ASN A 414 19.72 -10.47 -32.81
CA ASN A 414 18.89 -9.51 -33.54
C ASN A 414 18.85 -8.26 -32.66
N ILE A 415 19.73 -7.29 -32.96
CA ILE A 415 19.66 -5.95 -32.40
C ILE A 415 18.37 -5.36 -32.90
N VAL A 416 17.33 -5.48 -32.09
CA VAL A 416 16.09 -4.76 -32.28
C VAL A 416 16.39 -3.31 -31.93
N THR A 417 16.68 -2.51 -32.94
CA THR A 417 16.68 -1.05 -32.85
C THR A 417 15.34 -0.59 -32.27
N THR A 418 15.41 0.45 -31.45
CA THR A 418 14.40 1.02 -30.54
C THR A 418 12.99 1.30 -31.11
N ASN A 419 12.76 1.08 -32.42
CA ASN A 419 11.44 1.16 -33.04
C ASN A 419 10.58 -0.12 -32.87
N ASN A 420 11.12 -1.33 -32.70
CA ASN A 420 10.24 -2.50 -32.51
C ASN A 420 9.79 -2.72 -31.07
N ASN A 421 10.35 -2.06 -30.06
CA ASN A 421 9.88 -2.22 -28.67
C ASN A 421 8.44 -1.73 -28.48
N ARG A 422 7.98 -0.72 -29.24
CA ARG A 422 6.56 -0.33 -29.25
C ARG A 422 5.68 -1.37 -29.91
N ASN A 423 6.15 -2.01 -30.98
CA ASN A 423 5.38 -3.02 -31.70
C ASN A 423 5.34 -4.35 -30.94
N ASP A 424 6.43 -4.75 -30.30
CA ASP A 424 6.49 -5.93 -29.43
C ASP A 424 5.68 -5.72 -28.15
N LEU A 425 5.70 -4.53 -27.56
CA LEU A 425 4.84 -4.21 -26.42
C LEU A 425 3.35 -4.23 -26.82
N LYS A 426 3.00 -3.61 -27.96
CA LYS A 426 1.64 -3.67 -28.51
C LYS A 426 1.21 -5.12 -28.80
N LYS A 427 2.10 -5.93 -29.39
CA LYS A 427 1.83 -7.33 -29.70
C LYS A 427 1.64 -8.16 -28.43
N ARG A 428 2.46 -7.95 -27.39
CA ARG A 428 2.30 -8.63 -26.09
C ARG A 428 1.05 -8.19 -25.35
N GLN A 429 0.72 -6.90 -25.35
CA GLN A 429 -0.53 -6.38 -24.80
C GLN A 429 -1.74 -6.93 -25.54
N GLU A 430 -1.66 -7.11 -26.86
CA GLU A 430 -2.72 -7.68 -27.67
C GLU A 430 -2.87 -9.20 -27.49
N GLU A 431 -1.77 -9.94 -27.36
CA GLU A 431 -1.77 -11.36 -27.01
C GLU A 431 -2.35 -11.60 -25.61
N GLU A 432 -2.01 -10.75 -24.64
CA GLU A 432 -2.57 -10.80 -23.29
C GLU A 432 -4.06 -10.44 -23.29
N ARG A 433 -4.47 -9.42 -24.07
CA ARG A 433 -5.88 -9.07 -24.27
C ARG A 433 -6.68 -10.23 -24.89
N LYS A 434 -6.11 -10.91 -25.89
CA LYS A 434 -6.74 -12.09 -26.52
C LYS A 434 -6.88 -13.25 -25.54
N ARG A 435 -5.86 -13.52 -24.71
CA ARG A 435 -5.94 -14.55 -23.66
C ARG A 435 -7.03 -14.23 -22.63
N ARG A 436 -7.10 -12.98 -22.15
CA ARG A 436 -8.14 -12.54 -21.21
C ARG A 436 -9.54 -12.63 -21.80
N LEU A 437 -9.71 -12.26 -23.08
CA LEU A 437 -11.00 -12.38 -23.77
C LEU A 437 -11.43 -13.84 -23.92
N GLU A 438 -10.50 -14.76 -24.22
CA GLU A 438 -10.80 -16.18 -24.32
C GLU A 438 -11.15 -16.81 -22.96
N GLU A 439 -10.47 -16.40 -21.89
CA GLU A 439 -10.83 -16.78 -20.51
C GLU A 439 -12.23 -16.27 -20.13
N LEU A 440 -12.56 -15.02 -20.47
CA LEU A 440 -13.89 -14.43 -20.28
C LEU A 440 -14.97 -15.19 -21.06
N ARG A 441 -14.68 -15.59 -22.29
CA ARG A 441 -15.60 -16.38 -23.13
C ARG A 441 -15.88 -17.75 -22.49
N LYS A 442 -14.83 -18.49 -22.13
CA LYS A 442 -14.96 -19.79 -21.45
C LYS A 442 -15.72 -19.69 -20.13
N LYS A 443 -15.52 -18.59 -19.39
CA LYS A 443 -16.24 -18.36 -18.14
C LYS A 443 -17.72 -18.06 -18.36
N ARG A 444 -18.08 -17.26 -19.38
CA ARG A 444 -19.48 -17.01 -19.75
C ARG A 444 -20.18 -18.29 -20.19
N GLU A 445 -19.50 -19.13 -20.98
CA GLU A 445 -20.01 -20.45 -21.39
C GLU A 445 -20.24 -21.36 -20.17
N ALA A 446 -19.33 -21.34 -19.19
CA ALA A 446 -19.50 -22.10 -17.94
C ALA A 446 -20.68 -21.59 -17.10
N GLU A 447 -20.84 -20.28 -16.95
CA GLU A 447 -21.94 -19.66 -16.22
C GLU A 447 -23.30 -19.90 -16.90
N GLU A 448 -23.34 -19.92 -18.24
CA GLU A 448 -24.54 -20.24 -19.01
C GLU A 448 -24.92 -21.72 -18.90
N ASN A 449 -23.95 -22.63 -18.92
CA ASN A 449 -24.18 -24.05 -18.68
C ASN A 449 -24.72 -24.32 -17.25
N ILE A 450 -24.20 -23.62 -16.25
CA ILE A 450 -24.71 -23.71 -14.87
C ILE A 450 -26.16 -23.21 -14.79
N ARG A 451 -26.46 -22.05 -15.39
CA ARG A 451 -27.84 -21.51 -15.45
C ARG A 451 -28.80 -22.46 -16.16
N ASN A 452 -28.39 -23.08 -17.25
CA ASN A 452 -29.21 -24.04 -17.99
C ASN A 452 -29.45 -25.33 -17.20
N GLN A 453 -28.46 -25.81 -16.44
CA GLN A 453 -28.62 -26.94 -15.52
C GLN A 453 -29.58 -26.61 -14.36
N GLU A 454 -29.45 -25.42 -13.77
CA GLU A 454 -30.34 -24.97 -12.70
C GLU A 454 -31.79 -24.76 -13.18
N ALA A 455 -31.99 -24.32 -14.43
CA ALA A 455 -33.31 -24.21 -15.05
C ALA A 455 -33.94 -25.58 -15.34
N ALA A 456 -33.14 -26.55 -15.77
CA ALA A 456 -33.58 -27.93 -16.02
C ALA A 456 -33.95 -28.70 -14.74
N CYS A 457 -33.34 -28.36 -13.59
CA CYS A 457 -33.72 -28.92 -12.28
C CYS A 457 -34.97 -28.28 -11.65
N ARG A 458 -35.53 -27.21 -12.26
CA ARG A 458 -36.72 -26.50 -11.78
C ARG A 458 -37.98 -26.77 -12.63
N MET A 459 -37.86 -27.58 -13.68
CA MET A 459 -38.97 -28.23 -14.39
C MET A 459 -39.12 -29.65 -13.89
#